data_AF-A0AAF0QYY0-F1
#
_entry.id   AF-A0AAF0QYY0-F1
#
_cell.length_a   1.000
_cell.length_b   1.000
_cell.length_c   1.000
_cell.angle_alpha   90.00
_cell.angle_beta   90.00
_cell.angle_gamma   90.00
#
_symmetry.space_group_name_H-M   'P 1'
#
loop_
_entity.id
_entity.type
_entity.pdbx_description
1 polymer ?
#
loop_
_entity_poly.entity_id
_entity_poly.type
_entity_poly.pdbx_seq_one_letter_code
_entity_poly.pdbx_strand_id
1 'polypeptide(L)' 'MIEDDYANTIIPLPNVTSKILTKVIEYSKHHVEVLKAKDKTAKEDLKTFDAEFVKVDQSTLFNLMLVWIFLNLYLYLN' A
#
# COMPACT_ATOMS: atom_id res chain seq x y z
N MET A 1 4.91 16.71 -11.67
CA MET A 1 5.93 16.19 -12.60
C MET A 1 6.47 14.95 -11.93
N ILE A 2 6.06 13.76 -12.38
CA ILE A 2 6.70 12.52 -11.96
C ILE A 2 7.93 12.45 -12.86
N GLU A 3 9.13 12.45 -12.29
CA GLU A 3 10.35 12.24 -13.07
C GLU A 3 10.24 10.88 -13.76
N ASP A 4 10.32 10.86 -15.10
CA ASP A 4 10.08 9.69 -15.96
C ASP A 4 11.00 8.49 -15.64
N ASP A 5 12.06 8.69 -14.87
CA ASP A 5 12.94 7.63 -14.36
C ASP A 5 12.25 6.74 -13.31
N TYR A 6 11.29 7.27 -12.53
CA TYR A 6 10.62 6.50 -11.48
C TYR A 6 9.58 5.50 -12.02
N ALA A 7 9.05 5.74 -13.23
CA ALA A 7 8.04 4.90 -13.85
C ALA A 7 8.62 3.58 -14.41
N ASN A 8 9.93 3.53 -14.66
CA ASN A 8 10.64 2.34 -15.16
C ASN A 8 11.41 1.60 -14.06
N THR A 9 11.30 2.03 -12.81
CA THR A 9 11.97 1.40 -11.68
C THR A 9 11.31 0.07 -11.34
N ILE A 10 11.94 -1.04 -11.75
CA ILE A 10 11.51 -2.38 -11.39
C ILE A 10 11.93 -2.64 -9.94
N ILE A 11 10.95 -2.68 -9.04
CA ILE A 11 11.18 -3.04 -7.63
C ILE A 11 11.00 -4.56 -7.50
N PRO A 12 12.08 -5.34 -7.33
CA PRO A 12 11.96 -6.77 -7.10
C PRO A 12 11.36 -7.01 -5.71
N LEU A 13 10.21 -7.67 -5.66
CA LEU A 13 9.53 -8.08 -4.44
C LEU A 13 9.56 -9.61 -4.31
N PRO A 14 10.71 -10.20 -3.89
CA PRO A 14 10.80 -11.63 -3.68
C PRO A 14 9.85 -12.06 -2.55
N ASN A 15 9.21 -13.21 -2.72
CA ASN A 15 8.28 -13.81 -1.74
C ASN A 15 6.91 -13.11 -1.59
N VAL A 16 6.58 -12.17 -2.47
CA VAL A 16 5.25 -11.54 -2.51
C VAL A 16 4.42 -12.21 -3.61
N THR A 17 3.29 -12.79 -3.23
CA THR A 17 2.35 -13.34 -4.22
C THR A 17 1.52 -12.23 -4.87
N SER A 18 1.07 -12.45 -6.10
CA SER A 18 0.19 -11.51 -6.85
C SER A 18 -1.05 -11.10 -6.04
N LYS A 19 -1.60 -12.00 -5.22
CA LYS A 19 -2.72 -11.73 -4.32
C LYS A 19 -2.40 -10.66 -3.26
N ILE A 20 -1.19 -10.68 -2.69
CA ILE A 20 -0.73 -9.69 -1.70
C ILE A 20 -0.50 -8.35 -2.39
N LEU A 21 0.18 -8.36 -3.54
CA LEU A 21 0.44 -7.14 -4.30
C LEU A 21 -0.86 -6.44 -4.71
N THR A 22 -1.87 -7.21 -5.13
CA THR A 22 -3.21 -6.68 -5.46
C THR A 22 -3.83 -5.95 -4.27
N LYS A 23 -3.75 -6.56 -3.06
CA LYS A 23 -4.26 -5.94 -1.83
C LYS A 23 -3.52 -4.64 -1.48
N VAL A 24 -2.20 -4.60 -1.63
CA VAL A 24 -1.40 -3.38 -1.38
C VAL A 24 -1.79 -2.27 -2.35
N ILE A 25 -1.97 -2.59 -3.63
CA ILE A 25 -2.40 -1.63 -4.65
C ILE A 25 -3.81 -1.10 -4.35
N GLU A 26 -4.74 -1.99 -3.97
CA GLU A 26 -6.10 -1.62 -3.58
C GLU A 26 -6.10 -0.66 -2.37
N TYR A 27 -5.31 -0.99 -1.34
CA TYR A 27 -5.12 -0.13 -0.17
C TYR A 27 -4.59 1.25 -0.54
N SER A 28 -3.53 1.31 -1.36
CA SER A 28 -2.93 2.57 -1.80
C SER A 28 -3.91 3.42 -2.63
N LYS A 29 -4.70 2.80 -3.52
CA LYS A 29 -5.71 3.51 -4.31
C LYS A 29 -6.78 4.12 -3.42
N HIS A 30 -7.32 3.36 -2.48
CA HIS A 30 -8.36 3.85 -1.56
C HIS A 30 -7.86 5.05 -0.75
N HIS A 31 -6.64 4.97 -0.20
CA HIS A 31 -6.02 6.08 0.52
C HIS A 31 -5.84 7.34 -0.33
N VAL A 32 -5.38 7.19 -1.58
CA VAL A 32 -5.19 8.32 -2.49
C VAL A 32 -6.52 8.97 -2.87
N GLU A 33 -7.57 8.18 -3.09
CA GLU A 33 -8.91 8.69 -3.40
C GLU A 33 -9.50 9.47 -2.23
N VAL A 34 -9.38 8.94 -1.01
CA VAL A 34 -9.80 9.63 0.21
C VAL A 34 -9.04 10.94 0.42
N LEU A 35 -7.71 10.94 0.23
CA LEU A 35 -6.89 12.15 0.34
C LEU A 35 -7.28 13.24 -0.68
N LYS A 36 -7.69 12.84 -1.89
CA LYS A 36 -8.17 13.77 -2.93
C LYS A 36 -9.53 14.38 -2.59
N ALA A 37 -10.42 13.62 -1.95
CA ALA A 37 -11.77 14.06 -1.63
C ALA A 37 -11.84 15.18 -0.56
N LYS A 38 -10.78 15.37 0.26
CA LYS A 38 -10.69 16.40 1.33
C LYS A 38 -11.87 16.45 2.31
N ASP A 39 -12.67 15.39 2.38
CA ASP A 39 -13.86 15.36 3.20
C ASP A 39 -13.53 15.09 4.68
N LYS A 40 -14.23 15.76 5.61
CA LYS A 40 -13.96 15.62 7.06
C LYS A 40 -14.44 14.28 7.61
N THR A 41 -15.47 13.69 7.00
CA THR A 41 -16.00 12.36 7.30
C THR A 41 -15.09 11.23 6.81
N ALA A 42 -14.29 11.49 5.78
CA ALA A 42 -13.44 10.48 5.16
C ALA A 42 -12.34 9.94 6.09
N LYS A 43 -12.01 10.65 7.18
CA LYS A 43 -11.08 10.15 8.21
C LYS A 43 -11.66 9.03 9.06
N GLU A 44 -12.97 9.03 9.32
CA GLU A 44 -13.63 7.94 10.04
C GLU A 44 -13.83 6.72 9.13
N ASP A 45 -14.22 6.95 7.89
CA ASP A 45 -14.34 5.88 6.88
C ASP A 45 -13.00 5.18 6.64
N LEU A 46 -11.91 5.94 6.56
CA LEU A 46 -10.57 5.40 6.39
C LEU A 46 -10.10 4.58 7.60
N LYS A 47 -10.44 5.00 8.83
CA LYS A 47 -10.16 4.19 10.03
C LYS A 47 -10.93 2.87 10.03
N THR A 48 -12.19 2.89 9.60
CA THR A 48 -13.00 1.68 9.48
C THR A 48 -12.42 0.76 8.41
N PHE A 49 -12.06 1.31 7.25
CA PHE A 49 -11.42 0.57 6.18
C PHE A 49 -10.09 -0.04 6.61
N ASP A 50 -9.22 0.72 7.29
CA ASP A 50 -7.95 0.22 7.85
C ASP A 50 -8.19 -0.97 8.79
N ALA A 51 -9.17 -0.85 9.69
CA ALA A 51 -9.51 -1.89 10.65
C ALA A 51 -10.04 -3.17 10.00
N GLU A 52 -10.73 -3.06 8.87
CA GLU A 52 -11.17 -4.22 8.08
C GLU A 52 -10.05 -4.79 7.22
N PHE A 53 -9.19 -3.94 6.67
CA PHE A 53 -8.07 -4.36 5.82
C PHE A 53 -7.05 -5.21 6.58
N VAL A 54 -6.81 -4.92 7.87
CA VAL A 54 -5.91 -5.72 8.72
C VAL A 54 -6.54 -7.03 9.22
N LYS A 55 -7.86 -7.24 9.07
CA LYS A 55 -8.55 -8.50 9.40
C LYS A 55 -8.34 -9.55 8.29
N VAL A 56 -7.09 -9.92 8.08
CA VAL A 56 -6.67 -10.99 7.17
C VAL A 56 -5.94 -12.07 7.95
N ASP A 57 -5.73 -13.23 7.32
CA ASP A 57 -4.95 -14.31 7.92
C ASP A 57 -3.55 -13.82 8.34
N GLN A 58 -3.00 -14.38 9.43
CA GLN A 58 -1.70 -13.97 9.96
C GLN A 58 -0.57 -14.03 8.93
N SER A 59 -0.60 -15.02 8.03
CA SER A 59 0.35 -15.12 6.92
C SER A 59 0.21 -13.95 5.93
N THR A 60 -1.03 -13.56 5.60
CA THR A 60 -1.30 -12.40 4.73
C THR A 60 -0.82 -11.12 5.39
N LEU A 61 -1.10 -10.93 6.68
CA LEU A 61 -0.68 -9.75 7.44
C LEU A 61 0.86 -9.62 7.48
N PHE A 62 1.57 -10.73 7.70
CA PHE A 62 3.04 -10.73 7.68
C PHE A 62 3.60 -10.36 6.30
N ASN A 63 3.03 -10.92 5.22
CA ASN A 63 3.42 -10.56 3.86
C ASN A 63 3.15 -9.10 3.54
N LEU A 64 2.03 -8.54 3.99
CA LEU A 64 1.72 -7.12 3.88
C LEU A 64 2.83 -6.29 4.57
N MET A 65 3.12 -6.57 5.85
CA MET A 65 4.16 -5.86 6.60
C MET A 65 5.53 -5.92 5.90
N LEU A 66 5.92 -7.08 5.36
CA LEU A 66 7.15 -7.22 4.60
C LEU A 66 7.16 -6.30 3.37
N VAL A 67 6.09 -6.27 2.57
CA VAL A 67 5.99 -5.37 1.41
C VAL A 67 6.17 -3.91 1.83
N TRP A 68 5.53 -3.49 2.92
CA TRP A 68 5.68 -2.12 3.45
C TRP A 68 7.12 -1.80 3.84
N ILE A 69 7.81 -2.72 4.53
CA ILE A 69 9.22 -2.55 4.92
C ILE A 69 10.11 -2.49 3.67
N PHE A 70 9.89 -3.37 2.70
CA PHE A 70 10.64 -3.39 1.45
C PHE A 70 10.47 -2.11 0.64
N LEU A 71 9.22 -1.66 0.44
CA LEU A 71 8.92 -0.42 -0.28
C LEU A 71 9.52 0.79 0.44
N ASN A 72 9.35 0.89 1.76
CA ASN A 72 9.88 2.03 2.54
C ASN A 72 11.42 2.06 2.54
N LEU A 73 12.07 0.91 2.68
CA LEU A 73 13.53 0.80 2.59
C LEU A 73 14.03 1.18 1.20
N TYR A 74 13.35 0.72 0.14
CA TYR A 74 13.70 1.04 -1.23
C TYR A 74 13.59 2.54 -1.52
N LEU A 75 12.52 3.19 -1.05
CA LEU A 75 12.30 4.64 -1.13
C LEU A 75 13.32 5.46 -0.30
N TYR A 76 13.86 4.91 0.78
CA TYR A 76 14.83 5.62 1.62
C TYR A 76 16.26 5.53 1.06
N LEU A 77 16.56 4.45 0.35
CA LEU A 77 17.89 4.20 -0.21
C LEU A 77 18.10 4.81 -1.61
N ASN A 78 17.06 5.30 -2.27
CA ASN A 78 17.10 6.01 -3.55
C ASN A 78 16.54 7.42 -3.39
#